data_AF-A0A1G0G1W2-F1
#
_entry.id   AF-A0A1G0G1W2-F1
#
_cell.length_a   1.000
_cell.length_b   1.000
_cell.length_c   1.000
_cell.angle_alpha   90.00
_cell.angle_beta   90.00
_cell.angle_gamma   90.00
#
_symmetry.space_group_name_H-M   'P 1'
#
loop_
_entity.id
_entity.type
_entity.pdbx_description
1 polymer ?
#
loop_
_entity_poly.entity_id
_entity_poly.type
_entity_poly.pdbx_seq_one_letter_code
_entity_poly.pdbx_strand_id
1 'polypeptide(L)'
;MKDLFNKLKDRLYYSAESIKNRYPCRIIRIKNELVMNKTTHIIYQAVTKLNLRELALKELVNDPLLIEKFHPTDCIKLGFLSAGELLIKNATNLEEARENYRRIIKDMFTDLKDDKYDS
;
A
#
# COMPACT_ATOMS: atom_id res chain seq x y z
N MET A 1 -19.50 -36.77 -20.59
CA MET A 1 -20.36 -35.56 -20.44
C MET A 1 -20.10 -34.77 -19.16
N LYS A 2 -19.94 -35.40 -17.98
CA LYS A 2 -19.62 -34.68 -16.72
C LYS A 2 -18.30 -33.89 -16.77
N ASP A 3 -17.29 -34.40 -17.47
CA ASP A 3 -15.96 -33.78 -17.55
C ASP A 3 -15.94 -32.47 -18.38
N LEU A 4 -16.79 -32.37 -19.40
CA LEU A 4 -16.91 -31.17 -20.24
C LEU A 4 -17.64 -30.03 -19.51
N PHE A 5 -18.69 -30.39 -18.75
CA PHE A 5 -19.43 -29.46 -17.90
C PHE A 5 -18.58 -28.94 -16.75
N ASN A 6 -17.76 -29.78 -16.13
CA ASN A 6 -16.82 -29.34 -15.09
C ASN A 6 -15.76 -28.38 -15.65
N LYS A 7 -15.17 -28.67 -16.82
CA LYS A 7 -14.23 -27.77 -17.50
C LYS A 7 -14.85 -26.41 -17.89
N LEU A 8 -16.14 -26.39 -18.26
CA LEU A 8 -16.89 -25.17 -18.54
C LEU A 8 -17.23 -24.38 -17.27
N LYS A 9 -17.57 -25.09 -16.18
CA LYS A 9 -17.83 -24.48 -14.87
C LYS A 9 -16.57 -23.82 -14.31
N ASP A 10 -15.42 -24.50 -14.37
CA ASP A 10 -14.14 -23.94 -13.94
C ASP A 10 -13.70 -22.74 -14.79
N ARG A 11 -14.14 -22.67 -16.05
CA ARG A 11 -13.92 -21.52 -16.94
C ARG A 11 -14.78 -20.29 -16.60
N LEU A 12 -15.89 -20.48 -15.89
CA LEU A 12 -16.81 -19.41 -15.49
C LEU A 12 -16.60 -18.98 -14.03
N TYR A 13 -16.02 -19.87 -13.20
CA TYR A 13 -15.62 -19.61 -11.82
C TYR A 13 -14.16 -19.14 -11.72
N TYR A 14 -13.72 -18.23 -12.60
CA TYR A 14 -12.51 -17.46 -12.32
C TYR A 14 -12.81 -16.51 -11.16
N SER A 15 -12.67 -17.01 -9.91
CA SER A 15 -12.49 -16.13 -8.76
C SER A 15 -11.29 -15.23 -9.06
N ALA A 16 -11.34 -13.95 -8.71
CA ALA A 16 -10.18 -13.07 -8.84
C ALA A 16 -8.93 -13.61 -8.13
N GLU A 17 -9.11 -14.54 -7.18
CA GLU A 17 -8.05 -15.29 -6.48
C GLU A 17 -7.33 -16.32 -7.36
N SER A 18 -7.96 -16.77 -8.46
CA SER A 18 -7.41 -17.75 -9.39
C SER A 18 -6.42 -17.15 -10.41
N ILE A 19 -6.28 -15.82 -10.44
CA ILE A 19 -5.33 -15.12 -11.30
C ILE A 19 -3.92 -15.26 -10.70
N LYS A 20 -3.11 -16.15 -11.29
CA LYS A 20 -1.67 -16.21 -11.00
C LYS A 20 -1.05 -14.82 -11.19
N ASN A 21 -0.36 -14.30 -10.17
CA ASN A 21 0.26 -12.97 -10.13
C ASN A 21 -0.71 -11.78 -10.24
N ARG A 22 -1.89 -11.86 -9.60
CA ARG A 22 -2.83 -10.71 -9.49
C ARG A 22 -2.16 -9.39 -9.13
N TYR A 23 -1.18 -9.44 -8.23
CA TYR A 23 -0.37 -8.28 -7.84
C TYR A 23 1.08 -8.53 -8.22
N PRO A 24 1.51 -8.13 -9.42
CA PRO A 24 2.84 -8.44 -9.93
C PRO A 24 3.94 -7.59 -9.26
N CYS A 25 3.59 -6.59 -8.45
CA CYS A 25 4.55 -5.76 -7.73
C CYS A 25 4.57 -6.09 -6.24
N ARG A 26 5.78 -6.15 -5.68
CA ARG A 26 6.00 -6.37 -4.24
C ARG A 26 7.07 -5.42 -3.72
N ILE A 27 6.80 -4.77 -2.60
CA ILE A 27 7.80 -3.92 -1.92
C ILE A 27 8.89 -4.81 -1.33
N ILE A 28 10.15 -4.49 -1.63
CA ILE A 28 11.32 -5.20 -1.13
C ILE A 28 11.99 -4.40 -0.02
N ARG A 29 12.14 -3.09 -0.22
CA ARG A 29 12.83 -2.22 0.73
C ARG A 29 12.35 -0.78 0.60
N ILE A 30 12.37 -0.07 1.71
CA ILE A 30 12.13 1.37 1.79
C ILE A 30 13.44 2.04 2.22
N LYS A 31 13.85 3.09 1.53
CA LYS A 31 15.06 3.88 1.82
C LYS A 31 14.65 5.28 2.30
N ASN A 32 15.41 5.82 3.26
CA ASN A 32 15.19 7.15 3.84
C ASN A 32 13.78 7.37 4.38
N GLU A 33 13.16 6.30 4.90
CA GLU A 33 11.82 6.32 5.45
C GLU A 33 11.69 7.43 6.49
N LEU A 34 10.83 8.41 6.21
CA LEU A 34 10.44 9.45 7.16
C LEU A 34 11.63 10.22 7.75
N VAL A 35 12.69 10.40 6.95
CA VAL A 35 13.86 11.20 7.33
C VAL A 35 13.68 12.64 6.86
N MET A 36 13.75 13.59 7.80
CA MET A 36 13.77 15.03 7.52
C MET A 36 14.75 15.37 6.38
N ASN A 37 14.30 16.18 5.43
CA ASN A 37 15.08 16.65 4.28
C ASN A 37 15.59 15.56 3.32
N LYS A 38 15.07 14.32 3.39
CA LYS A 38 15.35 13.27 2.42
C LYS A 38 14.07 12.77 1.77
N THR A 39 14.15 12.39 0.50
CA THR A 39 13.05 11.75 -0.21
C THR A 39 13.04 10.26 0.08
N THR A 40 11.88 9.73 0.47
CA THR A 40 11.67 8.29 0.62
C THR A 40 11.67 7.63 -0.76
N HIS A 41 12.48 6.59 -0.90
CA HIS A 41 12.55 5.78 -2.11
C HIS A 41 12.02 4.38 -1.82
N ILE A 42 11.18 3.87 -2.73
CA ILE A 42 10.60 2.55 -2.66
C ILE A 42 11.34 1.66 -3.65
N ILE A 43 11.96 0.61 -3.13
CA ILE A 43 12.52 -0.47 -3.94
C ILE A 43 11.49 -1.58 -3.99
N TYR A 44 11.03 -1.90 -5.18
CA TYR A 44 10.03 -2.92 -5.42
C TYR A 44 10.46 -3.86 -6.54
N GLN A 45 9.95 -5.09 -6.48
CA GLN A 45 10.15 -6.10 -7.49
C GLN A 45 8.92 -6.12 -8.41
N ALA A 46 9.13 -6.09 -9.72
CA ALA A 46 8.05 -6.13 -10.72
C ALA A 46 8.09 -7.40 -11.56
N VAL A 47 7.02 -8.20 -11.52
CA VAL A 47 6.79 -9.43 -12.30
C VAL A 47 7.75 -10.59 -11.95
N THR A 48 9.05 -10.42 -12.13
CA THR A 48 10.08 -11.47 -11.93
C THR A 48 11.07 -11.08 -10.82
N LYS A 49 11.73 -12.07 -10.21
CA LYS A 49 12.65 -11.88 -9.07
C LYS A 49 13.86 -10.99 -9.35
N LEU A 50 14.23 -10.83 -10.63
CA LEU A 50 15.41 -10.08 -11.05
C LEU A 50 15.10 -8.64 -11.46
N ASN A 51 13.83 -8.26 -11.57
CA ASN A 51 13.41 -6.93 -12.00
C ASN A 51 13.12 -6.05 -10.78
N LEU A 52 14.19 -5.58 -10.15
CA LEU A 52 14.14 -4.60 -9.07
C LEU A 52 14.08 -3.19 -9.65
N ARG A 53 13.17 -2.39 -9.14
CA ARG A 53 12.98 -0.99 -9.49
C ARG A 53 13.06 -0.14 -8.24
N GLU A 54 13.59 1.06 -8.37
CA GLU A 54 13.65 2.08 -7.33
C GLU A 54 12.93 3.32 -7.85
N LEU A 55 11.99 3.84 -7.08
CA LEU A 55 11.20 5.01 -7.43
C LEU A 55 10.99 5.89 -6.19
N ALA A 56 10.86 7.21 -6.38
CA ALA A 56 10.45 8.08 -5.28
C ALA A 56 9.02 7.75 -4.86
N LEU A 57 8.72 7.76 -3.56
CA LEU A 57 7.38 7.45 -3.05
C LEU A 57 6.31 8.34 -3.69
N LYS A 58 6.59 9.64 -3.82
CA LYS A 58 5.70 10.61 -4.48
C LYS A 58 5.39 10.21 -5.93
N GLU A 59 6.38 9.78 -6.69
CA GLU A 59 6.18 9.38 -8.09
C GLU A 59 5.33 8.11 -8.16
N LEU A 60 5.57 7.15 -7.26
CA LEU A 60 4.86 5.89 -7.21
C LEU A 60 3.39 6.08 -6.85
N VAL A 61 3.08 6.90 -5.83
CA VAL A 61 1.70 7.14 -5.36
C VAL A 61 0.90 7.98 -6.36
N ASN A 62 1.56 8.82 -7.17
CA ASN A 62 0.90 9.61 -8.21
C ASN A 62 0.68 8.84 -9.53
N ASP A 63 1.07 7.56 -9.60
CA ASP A 63 0.77 6.68 -10.73
C ASP A 63 -0.27 5.61 -10.33
N PRO A 64 -1.57 5.84 -10.62
CA PRO A 64 -2.64 4.90 -10.28
C PRO A 64 -2.43 3.51 -10.91
N LEU A 65 -1.93 3.45 -12.15
CA LEU A 65 -1.70 2.20 -12.88
C LEU A 65 -0.56 1.38 -12.29
N LEU A 66 0.37 2.03 -11.58
CA LEU A 66 1.43 1.36 -10.85
C LEU A 66 0.95 0.89 -9.47
N ILE A 67 0.21 1.72 -8.74
CA ILE A 67 -0.35 1.37 -7.42
C ILE A 67 -1.26 0.13 -7.50
N GLU A 68 -2.12 0.03 -8.51
CA GLU A 68 -3.03 -1.12 -8.69
C GLU A 68 -2.31 -2.47 -8.85
N LYS A 69 -1.02 -2.45 -9.19
CA LYS A 69 -0.20 -3.66 -9.35
C LYS A 69 0.36 -4.18 -8.03
N PHE A 70 0.22 -3.44 -6.93
CA PHE A 70 0.65 -3.86 -5.60
C PHE A 70 -0.49 -4.54 -4.84
N HIS A 71 -0.12 -5.41 -3.89
CA HIS A 71 -1.09 -6.03 -3.00
C HIS A 71 -1.76 -4.93 -2.13
N PRO A 72 -3.07 -5.02 -1.82
CA PRO A 72 -3.77 -4.00 -1.03
C PRO A 72 -3.08 -3.64 0.29
N THR A 73 -2.51 -4.62 0.99
CA THR A 73 -1.75 -4.38 2.22
C THR A 73 -0.50 -3.52 2.01
N ASP A 74 0.14 -3.63 0.84
CA ASP A 74 1.29 -2.81 0.49
C ASP A 74 0.84 -1.40 0.05
N CYS A 75 -0.30 -1.28 -0.64
CA CYS A 75 -0.91 0.02 -0.95
C CYS A 75 -1.23 0.81 0.32
N ILE A 76 -1.76 0.15 1.36
CA ILE A 76 -2.02 0.77 2.67
C ILE A 76 -0.71 1.33 3.27
N LYS A 77 0.38 0.56 3.25
CA LYS A 77 1.69 1.02 3.74
C LYS A 77 2.17 2.25 2.96
N LEU A 78 2.07 2.22 1.64
CA LEU A 78 2.46 3.35 0.78
C LEU A 78 1.64 4.61 1.10
N GLY A 79 0.34 4.44 1.36
CA GLY A 79 -0.54 5.52 1.81
C GLY A 79 -0.08 6.14 3.13
N PHE A 80 0.21 5.32 4.14
CA PHE A 80 0.72 5.79 5.43
C PHE A 80 2.08 6.49 5.31
N LEU A 81 2.99 5.92 4.53
CA LEU A 81 4.29 6.53 4.26
C LEU A 81 4.14 7.90 3.57
N SER A 82 3.24 7.99 2.60
CA SER A 82 2.99 9.24 1.87
C SER A 82 2.39 10.31 2.78
N ALA A 83 1.47 9.93 3.67
CA ALA A 83 0.93 10.83 4.69
C ALA A 83 2.03 11.29 5.66
N GLY A 84 2.89 10.37 6.11
CA GLY A 84 4.02 10.69 6.98
C GLY A 84 5.01 11.67 6.34
N GLU A 85 5.38 11.48 5.07
CA GLU A 85 6.24 12.43 4.34
C GLU A 85 5.64 13.83 4.26
N LEU A 86 4.34 13.93 3.99
CA LEU A 86 3.64 15.22 3.94
C LEU A 86 3.68 15.93 5.29
N LEU A 87 3.46 15.21 6.38
CA LEU A 87 3.50 15.79 7.73
C LEU A 87 4.89 16.24 8.12
N ILE A 88 5.92 15.45 7.82
CA ILE A 88 7.31 15.80 8.12
C ILE A 88 7.75 17.02 7.30
N LYS A 89 7.35 17.10 6.03
CA LYS A 89 7.67 18.24 5.17
C LYS A 89 7.05 19.56 5.67
N ASN A 90 5.88 19.48 6.29
CA ASN A 90 5.15 20.64 6.79
C ASN A 90 5.44 20.96 8.25
N ALA A 91 6.21 20.14 8.96
CA ALA A 91 6.55 20.33 10.35
C ALA A 91 7.92 21.01 10.51
N THR A 92 8.08 21.75 11.60
CA THR A 92 9.36 22.39 11.95
C THR A 92 10.35 21.38 12.51
N ASN A 93 9.84 20.34 13.16
CA ASN A 93 10.62 19.26 13.76
C ASN A 93 9.82 17.95 13.81
N LEU A 94 10.50 16.86 14.18
CA LEU A 94 9.93 15.51 14.16
C LEU A 94 8.89 15.28 15.28
N GLU A 95 9.01 15.98 16.41
CA GLU A 95 8.02 15.95 17.51
C GLU A 95 6.67 16.52 17.05
N GLU A 96 6.70 17.68 16.38
CA GLU A 96 5.51 18.31 15.81
C GLU A 96 4.84 17.42 14.75
N ALA A 97 5.63 16.78 13.88
CA ALA A 97 5.10 15.83 12.89
C ALA A 97 4.40 14.63 13.56
N ARG A 98 4.96 14.09 14.65
CA ARG A 98 4.36 12.99 15.42
C ARG A 98 3.06 13.39 16.09
N GLU A 99 3.00 14.57 16.68
CA GLU A 99 1.80 15.06 17.35
C GLU A 99 0.68 15.33 16.35
N ASN A 100 1.02 15.93 15.20
CA ASN A 100 0.08 16.09 14.10
C ASN A 100 -0.46 14.75 13.58
N TYR A 101 0.41 13.75 13.43
CA TYR A 101 -0.02 12.41 13.03
C TYR A 101 -0.97 11.77 14.05
N ARG A 102 -0.65 11.85 15.36
CA ARG A 102 -1.52 11.34 16.43
C ARG A 102 -2.89 12.00 16.43
N ARG A 103 -2.93 13.31 16.26
CA ARG A 103 -4.18 14.07 16.17
C ARG A 103 -5.03 13.60 14.99
N ILE A 104 -4.44 13.49 13.79
CA ILE A 104 -5.15 13.03 12.59
C ILE A 104 -5.73 11.62 12.80
N ILE A 105 -4.95 10.68 13.32
CA ILE A 105 -5.42 9.32 13.60
C ILE A 105 -6.56 9.33 14.63
N LYS A 106 -6.45 10.14 15.68
CA LYS A 106 -7.51 10.28 16.68
C LYS A 106 -8.80 10.78 16.04
N ASP A 107 -8.71 11.84 15.23
CA ASP A 107 -9.86 12.47 14.60
C ASP A 107 -10.51 11.57 13.55
N MET A 108 -9.71 10.88 12.72
CA MET A 108 -10.19 9.99 11.65
C MET A 108 -10.86 8.70 12.13
N PHE A 109 -10.57 8.26 13.35
CA PHE A 109 -11.11 7.01 13.90
C PHE A 109 -11.89 7.26 15.19
N THR A 110 -12.37 8.48 15.40
CA THR A 110 -13.18 8.84 16.58
C THR A 110 -14.48 8.02 16.61
N ASP A 111 -15.07 7.88 15.44
CA ASP A 111 -16.31 7.19 15.10
C ASP A 111 -16.19 5.66 15.14
N LEU A 112 -14.98 5.11 15.07
CA LEU A 112 -14.75 3.67 15.28
C LEU A 112 -14.72 3.26 16.76
N LYS A 113 -14.71 4.22 17.69
CA LYS A 113 -14.70 3.92 19.14
C LYS A 113 -16.08 3.66 19.73
N ASP A 114 -17.16 3.94 18.98
CA ASP A 114 -18.53 3.86 19.50
C ASP A 114 -19.28 2.56 19.18
N ASP A 115 -18.65 1.57 18.52
CA ASP A 115 -19.31 0.30 18.19
C ASP A 115 -18.84 -0.88 19.06
N LYS A 116 -19.56 -1.10 20.16
CA LYS A 116 -20.05 -2.41 20.64
C LYS A 116 -19.10 -3.64 20.58
N TYR A 117 -17.83 -3.50 20.95
CA TYR A 117 -16.95 -4.67 21.14
C TYR A 117 -16.10 -4.65 22.43
N ASP A 118 -16.50 -3.84 23.41
CA ASP A 118 -16.07 -4.01 24.81
C ASP A 118 -17.16 -4.77 25.60
N SER A 119 -17.43 -6.01 25.20
CA SER A 119 -18.28 -6.97 25.94
C SER A 119 -17.56 -8.29 26.10
#